data_AF-A0A7V7XDI6-F1
#
_entry.id   AF-A0A7V7XDI6-F1
#
_cell.length_a   1.000
_cell.length_b   1.000
_cell.length_c   1.000
_cell.angle_alpha   90.00
_cell.angle_beta   90.00
_cell.angle_gamma   90.00
#
_symmetry.space_group_name_H-M   'P 1'
#
loop_
_entity.id
_entity.type
_entity.pdbx_description
1 polymer ?
#
loop_
_entity_poly.entity_id
_entity_poly.type
_entity_poly.pdbx_seq_one_letter_code
_entity_poly.pdbx_strand_id
1 'polypeptide(L)' 'MQESQDNVRIEYIPPPSEHIEDYGRQVCRRLGEEFAEPEIIHGFTQFVKVAVQIIERRLNGEGFDNASDQG' A
#
# COMPACT_ATOMS: atom_id res chain seq x y z
N MET A 1 25.49 32.85 -10.31
CA MET A 1 25.71 31.62 -9.52
C MET A 1 24.39 30.91 -9.51
N GLN A 2 24.30 29.78 -10.21
CA GLN A 2 23.05 29.03 -10.37
C GLN A 2 23.09 27.92 -9.32
N GLU A 3 22.32 28.08 -8.25
CA GLU A 3 22.18 27.04 -7.23
C GLU A 3 21.52 25.83 -7.89
N SER A 4 22.30 24.79 -8.11
CA SER A 4 21.79 23.46 -8.44
C SER A 4 21.00 23.01 -7.21
N GLN A 5 19.67 23.15 -7.25
CA GLN A 5 18.82 22.46 -6.29
C GLN A 5 19.05 20.98 -6.50
N ASP A 6 19.84 20.36 -5.62
CA ASP A 6 19.90 18.91 -5.50
C ASP A 6 18.46 18.42 -5.30
N ASN A 7 17.93 17.77 -6.33
CA ASN A 7 16.57 17.27 -6.34
C ASN A 7 16.53 16.07 -5.38
N VAL A 8 16.29 16.32 -4.11
CA VAL A 8 16.16 15.28 -3.09
C VAL A 8 14.94 14.44 -3.44
N ARG A 9 15.18 13.22 -3.96
CA ARG A 9 14.13 12.25 -4.23
C ARG A 9 13.58 11.76 -2.89
N ILE A 10 12.38 12.20 -2.54
CA ILE A 10 11.65 11.68 -1.38
C ILE A 10 11.04 10.34 -1.78
N GLU A 11 11.43 9.27 -1.10
CA GLU A 11 10.88 7.93 -1.29
C GLU A 11 9.87 7.62 -0.18
N TYR A 12 8.68 7.18 -0.58
CA TYR A 12 7.70 6.59 0.30
C TYR A 12 8.08 5.14 0.59
N ILE A 13 8.20 4.81 1.88
CA ILE A 13 8.43 3.47 2.35
C ILE A 13 7.11 2.94 2.94
N PRO A 14 6.54 1.84 2.40
CA PRO A 14 5.31 1.29 2.92
C PRO A 14 5.48 0.73 4.34
N PRO A 15 4.40 0.68 5.14
CA PRO A 15 4.46 0.04 6.46
C PRO A 15 4.78 -1.46 6.34
N PRO A 16 5.46 -2.04 7.34
CA PRO A 16 5.70 -3.49 7.41
C PRO A 16 4.40 -4.31 7.31
N SER A 17 4.49 -5.48 6.68
CA SER A 17 3.34 -6.39 6.51
C SER A 17 2.63 -6.72 7.83
N GLU A 18 3.38 -6.90 8.91
CA GLU A 18 2.86 -7.18 10.26
C GLU A 18 1.94 -6.05 10.77
N HIS A 19 2.28 -4.79 10.49
CA HIS A 19 1.44 -3.65 10.88
C HIS A 19 0.13 -3.63 10.08
N ILE A 20 0.17 -4.01 8.81
CA ILE A 20 -1.03 -4.12 7.96
C ILE A 20 -1.93 -5.25 8.47
N GLU A 21 -1.34 -6.36 8.89
CA GLU A 21 -2.07 -7.49 9.47
C GLU A 21 -2.71 -7.14 10.82
N ASP A 22 -1.98 -6.45 11.70
CA ASP A 22 -2.51 -5.96 12.97
C ASP A 22 -3.64 -4.95 12.76
N TYR A 23 -3.49 -4.04 11.80
CA TYR A 23 -4.54 -3.12 11.41
C TYR A 23 -5.78 -3.89 10.93
N GLY A 24 -5.60 -4.88 10.06
CA GLY A 24 -6.72 -5.69 9.56
C GLY A 24 -7.45 -6.44 10.67
N ARG A 25 -6.71 -7.07 11.59
CA ARG A 25 -7.29 -7.72 12.78
C ARG A 25 -8.10 -6.73 13.62
N GLN A 26 -7.58 -5.53 13.85
CA GLN A 26 -8.27 -4.50 14.65
C GLN A 26 -9.54 -3.99 13.98
N VAL A 27 -9.49 -3.73 12.66
CA VAL A 27 -10.67 -3.29 11.90
C VAL A 27 -11.75 -4.35 11.93
N CYS A 28 -11.42 -5.59 11.57
CA CYS A 28 -12.36 -6.70 11.56
C CYS A 28 -13.03 -6.90 12.93
N ARG A 29 -12.25 -6.90 14.03
CA ARG A 29 -12.81 -6.99 15.39
C ARG A 29 -13.74 -5.82 15.76
N ARG A 30 -13.48 -4.62 15.24
CA ARG A 30 -14.35 -3.45 15.49
C ARG A 30 -15.64 -3.49 14.67
N LEU A 31 -15.64 -4.19 13.54
CA LEU A 31 -16.82 -4.32 12.68
C LEU A 31 -17.83 -5.33 13.24
N GLY A 32 -17.36 -6.38 13.92
CA GLY A 32 -18.21 -7.39 14.54
C GLY A 32 -17.52 -8.76 14.62
N GLU A 33 -18.09 -9.68 15.39
CA GLU A 33 -17.54 -11.04 15.52
C GLU A 33 -17.62 -11.81 14.20
N GLU A 34 -18.63 -11.54 13.37
CA GLU A 34 -18.79 -12.13 12.05
C GLU A 34 -17.69 -11.74 11.07
N PHE A 35 -16.95 -10.65 11.33
CA PHE A 35 -15.81 -10.23 10.53
C PHE A 35 -14.47 -10.66 11.13
N ALA A 36 -14.48 -11.21 12.36
CA ALA A 36 -13.28 -11.63 13.07
C ALA A 36 -12.81 -13.05 12.71
N GLU A 37 -13.50 -13.71 11.78
CA GLU A 37 -13.07 -15.02 11.27
C GLU A 37 -11.70 -14.93 10.58
N PRO A 38 -10.80 -15.92 10.78
CA PRO A 38 -9.45 -15.88 10.22
C PRO A 38 -9.40 -15.70 8.70
N GLU A 39 -10.33 -16.31 7.97
CA GLU A 39 -10.40 -16.21 6.50
C GLU A 39 -10.77 -14.80 6.03
N ILE A 40 -11.70 -14.14 6.73
CA ILE A 40 -12.12 -12.77 6.44
C ILE A 40 -10.99 -11.80 6.73
N ILE A 41 -10.35 -11.93 7.89
CA ILE A 41 -9.17 -11.13 8.26
C ILE A 41 -8.06 -11.33 7.21
N HIS A 42 -7.80 -12.57 6.80
CA HIS A 42 -6.79 -12.86 5.78
C HIS A 42 -7.12 -12.18 4.45
N GLY A 43 -8.34 -12.35 3.94
CA GLY A 43 -8.77 -11.72 2.69
C GLY A 43 -8.68 -10.19 2.75
N PHE A 44 -9.15 -9.59 3.83
CA PHE A 44 -9.07 -8.14 4.04
C PHE A 44 -7.62 -7.63 4.10
N THR A 45 -6.76 -8.30 4.86
CA THR A 45 -5.35 -7.89 4.98
C THR A 45 -4.60 -8.02 3.66
N GLN A 46 -4.87 -9.05 2.86
CA GLN A 46 -4.32 -9.18 1.50
C GLN A 46 -4.77 -8.03 0.60
N PHE A 47 -6.06 -7.68 0.64
CA PHE A 47 -6.57 -6.53 -0.10
C PHE A 47 -5.87 -5.22 0.29
N VAL A 48 -5.68 -4.97 1.59
CA VAL A 48 -4.99 -3.77 2.07
C VAL A 48 -3.52 -3.76 1.65
N LYS A 49 -2.81 -4.91 1.69
CA LYS A 49 -1.43 -5.01 1.20
C LYS A 49 -1.31 -4.61 -0.26
N VAL A 50 -2.23 -5.07 -1.11
CA VAL A 50 -2.27 -4.67 -2.54
C VAL A 50 -2.52 -3.16 -2.68
N ALA A 51 -3.46 -2.60 -1.91
CA ALA A 51 -3.72 -1.16 -1.94
C ALA A 51 -2.48 -0.33 -1.53
N VAL A 52 -1.75 -0.77 -0.50
CA VAL A 52 -0.49 -0.13 -0.06
C VAL A 52 0.56 -0.15 -1.18
N GLN A 53 0.74 -1.28 -1.87
CA GLN A 53 1.68 -1.38 -3.00
C GLN A 53 1.32 -0.43 -4.16
N ILE A 54 0.03 -0.29 -4.47
CA ILE A 54 -0.43 0.66 -5.50
C ILE A 54 -0.10 2.10 -5.10
N ILE A 55 -0.31 2.44 -3.82
CA ILE A 55 -0.01 3.77 -3.28
C ILE A 55 1.50 4.03 -3.30
N GLU A 56 2.30 3.06 -2.87
CA GLU A 56 3.77 3.13 -2.90
C GLU A 56 4.28 3.46 -4.30
N ARG A 57 3.88 2.67 -5.30
CA ARG A 57 4.27 2.90 -6.69
C ARG A 57 3.88 4.29 -7.17
N ARG A 58 2.63 4.70 -6.90
CA ARG A 58 2.14 6.04 -7.27
C ARG A 58 2.93 7.17 -6.61
N LEU A 59 3.27 7.05 -5.33
CA LEU A 59 4.01 8.07 -4.59
C LEU A 59 5.49 8.12 -4.98
N ASN A 60 6.08 6.98 -5.32
CA ASN A 60 7.48 6.88 -5.74
C ASN A 60 7.71 7.25 -7.23
N GLY A 61 6.64 7.63 -7.93
CA GLY A 61 6.67 7.98 -9.34
C GLY A 61 6.81 6.77 -10.27
N GLU A 62 6.61 5.57 -9.75
CA GLU A 62 6.51 4.34 -10.52
C GLU A 62 5.08 4.23 -11.05
N GLY A 63 4.79 4.95 -12.13
CA GLY A 63 3.53 4.82 -12.83
C GLY A 63 3.27 3.36 -13.24
N PHE A 64 2.00 2.98 -13.37
CA PHE A 64 1.57 1.80 -14.14
C PHE A 64 1.80 2.07 -15.66
N ASP A 65 2.99 2.53 -16.03
CA ASP A 65 3.35 2.76 -17.42
C ASP A 65 3.76 1.42 -18.04
N ASN A 66 2.77 0.63 -18.46
CA ASN A 66 2.92 -0.49 -19.42
C ASN A 66 1.54 -1.01 -19.87
N ALA A 67 0.69 -0.15 -20.47
CA ALA A 67 -0.53 -0.62 -21.15
C ALA A 67 -1.04 0.32 -22.26
N SER A 68 -0.17 1.04 -22.98
CA SER A 68 -0.63 1.84 -24.15
C SER A 68 0.35 1.94 -25.32
N ASP A 69 1.44 1.17 -25.33
CA ASP A 69 2.36 1.14 -26.48
C ASP A 69 2.59 -0.30 -26.96
N GLN A 70 1.58 -0.87 -27.62
CA GLN A 70 1.76 -1.88 -28.67
C GLN A 70 0.62 -1.76 -29.69
N GLY A 71 0.96 -1.13 -30.83
CA GLY A 71 0.56 -1.54 -32.19
C GLY A 71 -0.90 -1.45 -32.60
#